data_AF-A0A4S8MLM3-F1
#
_entry.id   AF-A0A4S8MLM3-F1
#
_cell.length_a   1.000
_cell.length_b   1.000
_cell.length_c   1.000
_cell.angle_alpha   90.00
_cell.angle_beta   90.00
_cell.angle_gamma   90.00
#
_symmetry.space_group_name_H-M   'P 1'
#
loop_
_entity.id
_entity.type
_entity.pdbx_description
1 polymer ?
#
loop_
_entity_poly.entity_id
_entity_poly.type
_entity_poly.pdbx_seq_one_letter_code
_entity_poly.pdbx_strand_id
1 'polypeptide(L)'
;MSNSVLSQDSLAFVNSLSLTEPLRIYPRWFQSTNTQKANDAVVCALVQHFYPAIEDRVKCPANSTITHKWEIVMGRDDKNRIGDLRRSTPDQEYRPCPVRKRPCKYIYLPEDIQLQVRTAYILFDNRREAERKMRKNQRRRESRAAAKANNEPEPQSSKNELLFPMIFPLRTPNTSIFPLQTPNTPS
;
A
#
# COMPACT_ATOMS: atom_id res chain seq x y z
N MET A 1 27.05 18.33 -13.76
CA MET A 1 25.82 17.66 -14.24
C MET A 1 25.71 16.34 -13.49
N SER A 2 24.66 16.14 -12.69
CA SER A 2 24.46 14.88 -11.98
C SER A 2 24.13 13.78 -13.00
N ASN A 3 24.97 12.74 -13.05
CA ASN A 3 24.74 11.52 -13.84
C ASN A 3 23.63 10.68 -13.21
N SER A 4 22.42 11.24 -13.09
CA SER A 4 21.24 10.49 -12.69
C SER A 4 20.73 9.70 -13.90
N VAL A 5 20.58 8.38 -13.74
CA VAL A 5 19.97 7.48 -14.73
C VAL A 5 18.53 7.90 -15.06
N LEU A 6 17.84 8.56 -14.12
CA LEU A 6 16.48 9.02 -14.28
C LEU A 6 16.43 10.54 -14.40
N SER A 7 15.61 11.04 -15.33
CA SER A 7 15.28 12.46 -15.44
C SER A 7 14.42 12.92 -14.24
N GLN A 8 14.33 14.23 -14.04
CA GLN A 8 13.49 14.80 -12.99
C GLN A 8 12.01 14.41 -13.16
N ASP A 9 11.51 14.41 -14.40
CA ASP A 9 10.13 14.02 -14.72
C ASP A 9 9.89 12.53 -14.42
N SER A 10 10.88 11.69 -14.72
CA SER A 10 10.83 10.26 -14.42
C SER A 10 10.76 10.01 -12.91
N LEU A 11 11.53 10.77 -12.13
CA LEU A 11 11.48 10.71 -10.67
C LEU A 11 10.13 11.17 -10.12
N ALA A 12 9.56 12.25 -10.68
CA ALA A 12 8.23 12.73 -10.31
C ALA A 12 7.16 11.66 -10.59
N PHE A 13 7.25 10.98 -11.74
CA PHE A 13 6.36 9.86 -12.07
C PHE A 13 6.50 8.69 -11.09
N VAL A 14 7.72 8.23 -10.81
CA VAL A 14 7.93 7.17 -9.80
C VAL A 14 7.36 7.58 -8.45
N ASN A 15 7.49 8.85 -8.10
CA ASN A 15 6.97 9.37 -6.84
C ASN A 15 5.44 9.44 -6.78
N SER A 16 4.75 9.59 -7.91
CA SER A 16 3.28 9.62 -7.93
C SER A 16 2.65 8.22 -7.82
N LEU A 17 3.41 7.15 -8.05
CA LEU A 17 2.91 5.78 -7.94
C LEU A 17 2.49 5.45 -6.49
N SER A 18 1.28 4.90 -6.34
CA SER A 18 0.71 4.51 -5.04
C SER A 18 1.54 3.43 -4.36
N LEU A 19 1.88 3.64 -3.09
CA LEU A 19 2.61 2.68 -2.25
C LEU A 19 1.69 1.70 -1.51
N THR A 20 0.39 2.01 -1.46
CA THR A 20 -0.57 1.37 -0.57
C THR A 20 -1.69 0.67 -1.30
N GLU A 21 -2.04 1.17 -2.48
CA GLU A 21 -3.08 0.59 -3.31
C GLU A 21 -2.45 -0.09 -4.52
N PRO A 22 -2.88 -1.32 -4.87
CA PRO A 22 -2.44 -1.94 -6.10
C PRO A 22 -2.93 -1.09 -7.28
N LEU A 23 -2.07 -0.85 -8.26
CA LEU A 23 -2.49 -0.28 -9.54
C LEU A 23 -3.53 -1.23 -10.16
N ARG A 24 -4.79 -0.79 -10.19
CA ARG A 24 -5.92 -1.64 -10.60
C ARG A 24 -6.17 -1.62 -12.10
N ILE A 25 -5.53 -0.70 -12.83
CA ILE A 25 -5.74 -0.52 -14.27
C ILE A 25 -4.57 -1.16 -14.99
N TYR A 26 -4.87 -2.22 -15.74
CA TYR A 26 -3.92 -2.92 -16.58
C TYR A 26 -4.22 -2.64 -18.05
N PRO A 27 -3.18 -2.48 -18.88
CA PRO A 27 -3.37 -2.48 -20.33
C PRO A 27 -4.02 -3.78 -20.80
N ARG A 28 -4.87 -3.71 -21.83
CA ARG A 28 -5.59 -4.89 -22.35
C ARG A 28 -4.66 -6.01 -22.84
N TRP A 29 -3.44 -5.67 -23.23
CA TRP A 29 -2.44 -6.62 -23.70
C TRP A 29 -1.66 -7.29 -22.57
N PHE A 30 -1.77 -6.80 -21.34
CA PHE A 30 -1.01 -7.30 -20.21
C PHE A 30 -1.78 -8.38 -19.43
N GLN A 31 -1.04 -9.36 -18.91
CA GLN A 31 -1.50 -10.43 -18.04
C GLN A 31 -0.50 -10.61 -16.90
N SER A 32 -0.94 -10.48 -15.65
CA SER A 32 -0.11 -10.74 -14.48
C SER A 32 -0.11 -12.23 -14.15
N THR A 33 1.08 -12.80 -14.00
CA THR A 33 1.28 -14.18 -13.49
C THR A 33 1.61 -14.26 -12.03
N ASN A 34 1.94 -13.13 -11.41
CA ASN A 34 2.34 -13.12 -10.02
C ASN A 34 1.13 -13.02 -9.09
N THR A 35 1.14 -13.80 -8.01
CA THR A 35 0.13 -13.66 -6.95
C THR A 35 0.26 -12.31 -6.24
N GLN A 36 1.43 -11.67 -6.29
CA GLN A 36 1.65 -10.28 -5.89
C GLN A 36 1.33 -9.31 -7.03
N LYS A 37 0.07 -9.30 -7.50
CA LYS A 37 -0.45 -8.49 -8.62
C LYS A 37 -0.01 -7.01 -8.62
N ALA A 38 0.31 -6.46 -7.45
CA ALA A 38 0.77 -5.08 -7.29
C ALA A 38 2.15 -4.81 -7.93
N ASN A 39 3.09 -5.76 -7.90
CA ASN A 39 4.46 -5.49 -8.36
C ASN A 39 4.53 -5.46 -9.89
N ASP A 40 3.89 -6.42 -10.56
CA ASP A 40 3.90 -6.47 -12.02
C ASP A 40 3.18 -5.24 -12.63
N ALA A 41 2.16 -4.73 -11.93
CA ALA A 41 1.44 -3.51 -12.32
C ALA A 41 2.34 -2.28 -12.27
N VAL A 42 3.15 -2.16 -11.21
CA VAL A 42 4.14 -1.07 -11.07
C VAL A 42 5.15 -1.15 -12.20
N VAL A 43 5.74 -2.32 -12.44
CA VAL A 43 6.71 -2.47 -13.53
C VAL A 43 6.06 -2.23 -14.89
N CYS A 44 4.81 -2.60 -15.10
CA CYS A 44 4.05 -2.30 -16.32
C CYS A 44 3.92 -0.79 -16.54
N ALA A 45 3.53 -0.05 -15.51
CA ALA A 45 3.42 1.40 -15.56
C ALA A 45 4.78 2.06 -15.84
N LEU A 46 5.87 1.57 -15.23
CA LEU A 46 7.23 2.04 -15.51
C LEU A 46 7.62 1.79 -16.97
N VAL A 47 7.37 0.59 -17.50
CA VAL A 47 7.68 0.26 -18.90
C VAL A 47 6.89 1.15 -19.87
N GLN A 48 5.61 1.41 -19.62
CA GLN A 48 4.82 2.32 -20.47
C GLN A 48 5.34 3.76 -20.42
N HIS A 49 5.81 4.20 -19.25
CA HIS A 49 6.36 5.56 -19.09
C HIS A 49 7.71 5.72 -19.81
N PHE A 50 8.65 4.80 -19.60
CA PHE A 50 9.99 4.87 -20.19
C PHE A 50 10.01 4.43 -21.66
N TYR A 51 9.09 3.55 -22.06
CA TYR A 51 9.05 3.00 -23.40
C TYR A 51 7.62 2.93 -23.97
N PRO A 52 7.01 4.08 -24.32
CA PRO A 52 5.65 4.14 -24.86
C PRO A 52 5.46 3.31 -26.13
N ALA A 53 6.52 3.15 -26.94
CA ALA A 53 6.54 2.31 -28.13
C ALA A 53 6.24 0.81 -27.86
N ILE A 54 6.17 0.40 -26.60
CA ILE A 54 5.76 -0.95 -26.20
C ILE A 54 4.36 -1.31 -26.72
N GLU A 55 3.45 -0.34 -26.83
CA GLU A 55 2.06 -0.56 -27.27
C GLU A 55 1.95 -1.05 -28.72
N ASP A 56 2.91 -0.67 -29.56
CA ASP A 56 3.00 -1.19 -30.91
C ASP A 56 3.76 -2.50 -30.97
N ARG A 57 4.75 -2.69 -30.08
CA ARG A 57 5.54 -3.93 -30.04
C ARG A 57 4.77 -5.14 -29.52
N VAL A 58 3.73 -4.94 -28.70
CA VAL A 58 2.89 -6.01 -28.17
C VAL A 58 1.88 -6.57 -29.19
N LYS A 59 1.64 -5.85 -30.29
CA LYS A 59 0.80 -6.31 -31.41
C LYS A 59 1.58 -7.31 -32.25
N CYS A 60 0.88 -8.29 -32.84
CA CYS A 60 1.52 -9.23 -33.74
C CYS A 60 1.96 -8.49 -35.03
N PRO A 61 3.25 -8.57 -35.43
CA PRO A 61 3.72 -7.91 -36.65
C PRO A 61 3.08 -8.45 -37.94
N ALA A 62 2.66 -9.73 -37.91
CA ALA A 62 2.03 -10.39 -39.04
C ALA A 62 0.52 -10.12 -39.13
N ASN A 63 -0.11 -9.75 -38.01
CA ASN A 63 -1.52 -9.39 -37.98
C ASN A 63 -1.78 -8.41 -36.83
N SER A 64 -1.91 -7.13 -37.17
CA SER A 64 -2.14 -6.05 -36.20
C SER A 64 -3.48 -6.15 -35.47
N THR A 65 -4.43 -6.97 -35.94
CA THR A 65 -5.70 -7.22 -35.24
C THR A 65 -5.54 -8.18 -34.06
N ILE A 66 -4.43 -8.92 -33.99
CA ILE A 66 -4.13 -9.85 -32.91
C ILE A 66 -3.20 -9.19 -31.90
N THR A 67 -3.76 -8.89 -30.73
CA THR A 67 -2.99 -8.45 -29.56
C THR A 67 -2.76 -9.64 -28.64
N HIS A 68 -1.51 -10.06 -28.51
CA HIS A 68 -1.13 -11.14 -27.61
C HIS A 68 -1.25 -10.69 -26.15
N LYS A 69 -1.50 -11.66 -25.25
CA LYS A 69 -1.35 -11.46 -23.81
C LYS A 69 0.12 -11.65 -23.42
N TRP A 70 0.66 -10.63 -22.76
CA TRP A 70 2.06 -10.55 -22.34
C TRP A 70 2.16 -10.45 -20.83
N GLU A 71 3.18 -11.10 -20.28
CA GLU A 71 3.58 -11.04 -18.89
C GLU A 71 4.91 -10.29 -18.81
N ILE A 72 5.09 -9.55 -17.71
CA ILE A 72 6.34 -8.87 -17.43
C ILE A 72 7.27 -9.81 -16.70
N VAL A 73 8.52 -9.86 -17.16
CA VAL A 73 9.61 -10.54 -16.48
C VAL A 73 9.99 -9.69 -15.26
N MET A 74 9.62 -10.20 -14.09
CA MET A 74 10.10 -9.72 -12.81
C MET A 74 11.41 -10.46 -12.53
N GLY A 75 12.56 -9.81 -12.73
CA GLY A 75 13.91 -10.41 -12.73
C GLY A 75 14.39 -11.01 -11.40
N ARG A 76 13.64 -11.97 -10.83
CA ARG A 76 14.01 -12.73 -9.62
C ARG A 76 15.34 -13.47 -9.80
N ASP A 77 15.59 -14.01 -10.99
CA ASP A 77 16.78 -14.81 -11.29
C ASP A 77 17.73 -14.07 -12.26
N ASP A 78 17.20 -13.33 -13.24
CA ASP A 78 17.96 -12.50 -14.17
C ASP A 78 17.75 -11.01 -13.86
N LYS A 79 18.64 -10.43 -13.05
CA LYS A 79 18.63 -8.99 -12.72
C LYS A 79 18.58 -8.11 -13.98
N ASN A 80 19.12 -8.62 -15.10
CA ASN A 80 19.22 -7.94 -16.38
C ASN A 80 17.97 -7.96 -17.27
N ARG A 81 16.84 -8.52 -16.83
CA ARG A 81 15.65 -8.65 -17.69
C ARG A 81 14.38 -8.03 -17.12
N ILE A 82 14.50 -7.21 -16.08
CA ILE A 82 13.33 -6.54 -15.52
C ILE A 82 12.65 -5.67 -16.58
N GLY A 83 11.35 -5.89 -16.78
CA GLY A 83 10.54 -5.16 -17.77
C GLY A 83 10.41 -5.84 -19.13
N ASP A 84 11.21 -6.87 -19.43
CA ASP A 84 11.01 -7.67 -20.65
C ASP A 84 9.64 -8.32 -20.66
N LEU A 85 9.08 -8.54 -21.85
CA LEU A 85 7.79 -9.22 -21.99
C LEU A 85 7.96 -10.63 -22.51
N ARG A 86 7.19 -11.56 -21.92
CA ARG A 86 7.04 -12.94 -22.38
C ARG A 86 5.57 -13.25 -22.61
N ARG A 87 5.23 -14.14 -23.55
CA ARG A 87 3.83 -14.55 -23.72
C ARG A 87 3.37 -15.48 -22.61
N SER A 88 2.07 -15.37 -22.28
CA SER A 88 1.46 -16.08 -21.15
C SER A 88 1.13 -17.57 -21.39
N THR A 89 1.15 -18.03 -22.64
CA THR A 89 0.76 -19.40 -22.98
C THR A 89 1.94 -20.24 -23.47
N PRO A 90 2.20 -21.42 -22.86
CA PRO A 90 3.22 -22.36 -23.34
C PRO A 90 2.71 -23.34 -24.43
N ASP A 91 1.40 -23.52 -24.61
CA ASP A 91 0.85 -24.75 -25.25
C ASP A 91 0.24 -24.60 -26.66
N GLN A 92 0.77 -23.73 -27.51
CA GLN A 92 0.46 -23.84 -28.94
C GLN A 92 1.74 -23.81 -29.74
N GLU A 93 1.96 -24.88 -30.52
CA GLU A 93 2.99 -25.00 -31.55
C GLU A 93 3.14 -23.68 -32.28
N TYR A 94 4.19 -22.96 -31.90
CA TYR A 94 4.32 -21.56 -32.24
C TYR A 94 4.78 -21.46 -33.68
N ARG A 95 3.85 -21.20 -34.61
CA ARG A 95 4.25 -20.88 -35.98
C ARG A 95 5.18 -19.67 -35.93
N PRO A 96 6.40 -19.76 -36.49
CA PRO A 96 7.31 -18.63 -36.53
C PRO A 96 6.60 -17.45 -37.19
N CYS A 97 6.74 -16.26 -36.60
CA CYS A 97 6.16 -15.06 -37.18
C CYS A 97 6.81 -14.82 -38.56
N PRO A 98 6.04 -14.67 -39.65
CA PRO A 98 6.62 -14.52 -40.98
C PRO A 98 7.47 -13.25 -41.13
N VAL A 99 7.33 -12.28 -40.22
CA VAL A 99 7.98 -10.95 -40.28
C VAL A 99 9.24 -10.88 -39.41
N ARG A 100 9.23 -11.51 -38.23
CA ARG A 100 10.41 -11.59 -37.36
C ARG A 100 10.96 -13.00 -37.51
N LYS A 101 12.20 -13.16 -37.97
CA LYS A 101 12.94 -14.44 -38.02
C LYS A 101 13.09 -15.14 -36.63
N ARG A 102 12.37 -14.67 -35.60
CA ARG A 102 12.30 -15.20 -34.22
C ARG A 102 10.82 -15.32 -33.82
N PRO A 103 10.45 -16.33 -33.02
CA PRO A 103 9.07 -16.49 -32.54
C PRO A 103 8.62 -15.24 -31.76
N CYS A 104 7.33 -14.88 -31.84
CA CYS A 104 6.70 -13.83 -31.02
C CYS A 104 6.59 -14.23 -29.54
N LYS A 105 7.63 -14.86 -28.99
CA LYS A 105 7.67 -15.42 -27.64
C LYS A 105 8.15 -14.41 -26.61
N TYR A 106 9.09 -13.55 -27.02
CA TYR A 106 9.73 -12.56 -26.15
C TYR A 106 9.80 -11.20 -26.84
N ILE A 107 9.60 -10.13 -26.07
CA ILE A 107 9.97 -8.77 -26.43
C ILE A 107 11.03 -8.33 -25.43
N TYR A 108 12.24 -8.15 -25.95
CA TYR A 108 13.34 -7.59 -25.19
C TYR A 108 13.26 -6.07 -25.25
N LEU A 109 13.29 -5.43 -24.09
CA LEU A 109 13.45 -3.99 -24.00
C LEU A 109 14.91 -3.61 -24.30
N PRO A 110 15.17 -2.41 -24.84
CA PRO A 110 16.51 -1.85 -24.92
C PRO A 110 17.19 -1.79 -23.53
N GLU A 111 18.52 -1.96 -23.48
CA GLU A 111 19.28 -2.05 -22.22
C GLU A 111 19.17 -0.79 -21.34
N ASP A 112 19.14 0.38 -21.97
CA ASP A 112 18.93 1.68 -21.32
C ASP A 112 17.54 1.77 -20.66
N ILE A 113 16.50 1.29 -21.34
CA ILE A 113 15.15 1.22 -20.80
C ILE A 113 15.08 0.23 -19.63
N GLN A 114 15.70 -0.95 -19.77
CA GLN A 114 15.76 -1.92 -18.68
C GLN A 114 16.45 -1.34 -17.45
N LEU A 115 17.51 -0.55 -17.63
CA LEU A 115 18.22 0.13 -16.55
C LEU A 115 17.35 1.20 -15.88
N GLN A 116 16.60 1.99 -16.64
CA GLN A 116 15.66 3.00 -16.12
C GLN A 116 14.53 2.34 -15.32
N VAL A 117 13.88 1.32 -15.90
CA VAL A 117 12.82 0.55 -15.24
C VAL A 117 13.33 -0.08 -13.95
N ARG A 118 14.52 -0.67 -13.96
CA ARG A 118 15.14 -1.25 -12.76
C ARG A 118 15.35 -0.21 -11.67
N THR A 119 16.00 0.90 -12.03
CA THR A 119 16.35 1.96 -11.09
C THR A 119 15.08 2.53 -10.46
N ALA A 120 14.07 2.80 -11.28
CA ALA A 120 12.77 3.28 -10.84
C ALA A 120 12.05 2.29 -9.91
N TYR A 121 12.06 1.00 -10.25
CA TYR A 121 11.44 -0.04 -9.42
C TYR A 121 12.12 -0.16 -8.05
N ILE A 122 13.46 -0.12 -8.00
CA ILE A 122 14.22 -0.15 -6.73
C ILE A 122 13.86 1.05 -5.85
N LEU A 123 13.78 2.26 -6.43
CA LEU A 123 13.38 3.45 -5.68
C LEU A 123 11.96 3.33 -5.11
N PHE A 124 11.03 2.83 -5.91
CA PHE A 124 9.67 2.57 -5.47
C PHE A 124 9.62 1.55 -4.32
N ASP A 125 10.33 0.42 -4.45
CA ASP A 125 10.32 -0.66 -3.46
C ASP A 125 10.93 -0.22 -2.13
N ASN A 126 12.05 0.51 -2.18
CA ASN A 126 12.67 1.12 -0.99
C ASN A 126 11.70 2.04 -0.25
N ARG A 127 10.97 2.89 -0.98
CA ARG A 127 9.99 3.80 -0.41
C ARG A 127 8.81 3.05 0.21
N ARG A 128 8.32 2.02 -0.47
CA ARG A 128 7.25 1.15 0.03
C ARG A 128 7.67 0.43 1.31
N GLU A 129 8.91 -0.05 1.38
CA GLU A 129 9.44 -0.69 2.58
C GLU A 129 9.60 0.30 3.74
N ALA A 130 10.06 1.52 3.47
CA ALA A 130 10.16 2.59 4.47
C ALA A 130 8.78 2.93 5.07
N GLU A 131 7.76 3.09 4.23
CA GLU A 131 6.37 3.35 4.64
C GLU A 131 5.81 2.20 5.50
N ARG A 132 6.09 0.95 5.09
CA ARG A 132 5.69 -0.24 5.87
C ARG A 132 6.35 -0.27 7.25
N LYS A 133 7.63 0.10 7.35
CA LYS A 133 8.37 0.20 8.62
C LYS A 133 7.80 1.31 9.51
N MET A 134 7.52 2.48 8.95
CA MET A 134 6.88 3.61 9.64
C MET A 134 5.54 3.21 10.25
N ARG A 135 4.64 2.61 9.47
CA ARG A 135 3.32 2.15 9.96
C ARG A 135 3.44 1.11 11.07
N LYS A 136 4.37 0.16 10.94
CA LYS A 136 4.62 -0.85 11.99
C LYS A 136 5.10 -0.20 13.29
N ASN A 137 5.97 0.81 13.20
CA ASN A 137 6.46 1.54 14.36
C ASN A 137 5.36 2.40 14.99
N GLN A 138 4.53 3.05 14.19
CA GLN A 138 3.38 3.82 14.66
C GLN A 138 2.39 2.92 15.43
N ARG A 139 1.97 1.79 14.86
CA ARG A 139 1.08 0.82 15.55
C ARG A 139 1.66 0.32 16.88
N ARG A 140 2.98 0.11 16.95
CA ARG A 140 3.66 -0.27 18.20
C ARG A 140 3.63 0.85 19.23
N ARG A 141 3.76 2.12 18.82
CA ARG A 141 3.64 3.28 19.71
C ARG A 141 2.21 3.44 20.22
N GLU A 142 1.22 3.34 19.33
CA GLU A 142 -0.21 3.41 19.67
C GLU A 142 -0.61 2.29 20.63
N SER A 143 -0.17 1.05 20.37
CA SER A 143 -0.43 -0.08 21.27
C SER A 143 0.19 0.12 22.67
N ARG A 144 1.43 0.65 22.76
CA ARG A 144 2.06 0.98 24.05
C ARG A 144 1.35 2.14 24.76
N ALA A 145 0.88 3.14 24.03
CA ALA A 145 0.12 4.26 24.59
C ALA A 145 -1.23 3.79 25.14
N ALA A 146 -1.97 2.97 24.39
CA ALA A 146 -3.24 2.38 24.83
C ALA A 146 -3.06 1.46 26.06
N ALA A 147 -1.99 0.67 26.10
CA ALA A 147 -1.68 -0.16 27.26
C ALA A 147 -1.31 0.65 28.51
N LYS A 148 -0.77 1.88 28.35
CA LYS A 148 -0.53 2.79 29.47
C LYS A 148 -1.82 3.47 29.94
N ALA A 149 -2.67 3.93 29.02
CA ALA A 149 -3.96 4.55 29.35
C ALA A 149 -4.90 3.57 30.09
N ASN A 150 -4.90 2.28 29.73
CA ASN A 150 -5.68 1.27 30.44
C ASN A 150 -5.11 0.88 31.83
N ASN A 151 -3.89 1.32 32.15
CA ASN A 151 -3.22 1.07 33.44
C ASN A 151 -3.05 2.35 34.28
N GLU A 152 -3.54 3.50 33.81
CA GLU A 152 -3.65 4.68 34.68
C GLU A 152 -4.80 4.45 35.66
N PRO A 153 -4.55 4.43 36.99
CA PRO A 153 -5.63 4.51 37.95
C PRO A 153 -6.36 5.84 37.73
N GLU A 154 -7.69 5.84 37.79
CA GLU A 154 -8.50 7.07 37.75
C GLU A 154 -7.85 8.13 38.66
N PRO A 155 -7.74 9.40 38.23
CA PRO A 155 -7.42 10.45 39.17
C PRO A 155 -8.53 10.44 40.21
N GLN A 156 -8.19 10.03 41.43
CA GLN A 156 -9.05 10.24 42.59
C GLN A 156 -9.45 11.71 42.54
N SER A 157 -10.71 11.97 42.21
CA SER A 157 -11.35 13.26 42.43
C SER A 157 -11.20 13.52 43.91
N SER A 158 -10.16 14.28 44.27
CA SER A 158 -10.04 14.88 45.57
C SER A 158 -11.28 15.75 45.72
N LYS A 159 -12.25 15.22 46.47
CA LYS A 159 -13.35 16.00 47.01
C LYS A 159 -12.71 17.24 47.62
N ASN A 160 -12.92 18.39 46.98
CA ASN A 160 -12.69 19.67 47.61
C ASN A 160 -13.55 19.67 48.88
N GLU A 161 -12.90 19.43 50.01
CA GLU A 161 -13.42 19.81 51.32
C GLU A 161 -13.64 21.32 51.26
N LEU A 162 -14.90 21.70 51.07
CA LEU A 162 -15.40 23.04 51.29
C LEU A 162 -15.10 23.39 52.76
N LEU A 163 -14.03 24.15 52.98
CA LEU A 163 -13.80 24.93 54.18
C LEU A 163 -14.96 25.92 54.34
N PHE A 164 -16.01 25.49 55.05
CA PHE A 164 -16.97 26.40 55.65
C PHE A 164 -16.35 26.98 56.92
N PRO A 165 -16.18 28.32 57.05
CA PRO A 165 -15.82 28.90 58.32
C PRO A 165 -17.00 28.74 59.29
N MET A 166 -16.71 28.17 60.46
CA MET A 166 -17.63 28.05 61.58
C MET A 166 -18.24 29.40 61.96
N ILE A 167 -19.57 29.47 61.93
CA ILE A 167 -20.34 30.46 62.69
C ILE A 167 -21.36 29.68 63.52
N PHE A 168 -21.06 29.52 64.82
CA PHE A 168 -22.07 29.22 65.84
C PHE A 168 -22.90 30.50 66.07
N PRO A 169 -24.23 30.37 66.31
CA PRO A 169 -24.68 30.51 67.69
C PRO A 169 -25.84 29.61 68.13
N LEU A 170 -25.66 29.04 69.33
CA LEU A 170 -26.58 28.94 70.48
C LEU A 170 -28.10 28.70 70.29
N ARG A 171 -28.53 27.56 70.85
CA ARG A 171 -29.74 27.34 71.70
C ARG A 171 -31.13 27.47 71.04
N THR A 172 -31.84 26.36 70.86
CA THR A 172 -32.73 25.71 71.87
C THR A 172 -33.39 24.45 71.28
N PRO A 173 -33.85 23.49 72.13
CA PRO A 173 -34.34 22.19 71.69
C PRO A 173 -35.87 22.13 71.65
N ASN A 174 -36.45 21.42 70.69
CA ASN A 174 -37.72 20.72 70.93
C ASN A 174 -38.00 19.59 69.92
N THR A 175 -37.72 18.37 70.40
CA THR A 175 -38.60 17.19 70.49
C THR A 175 -39.74 16.96 69.48
N SER A 176 -39.74 15.73 68.95
CA SER A 176 -40.83 14.94 68.34
C SER A 176 -41.26 15.37 66.93
N ILE A 177 -41.39 14.47 65.96
CA ILE A 177 -42.53 13.53 65.82
C ILE A 177 -42.10 12.22 65.13
N PHE A 178 -42.46 11.12 65.80
CA PHE A 178 -42.77 9.73 65.41
C PHE A 178 -42.28 9.06 64.11
N PRO A 179 -41.92 7.76 64.20
CA PRO A 179 -41.84 6.83 63.07
C PRO A 179 -43.18 6.11 62.84
N LEU A 180 -43.50 5.76 61.59
CA LEU A 180 -44.49 4.70 61.32
C LEU A 180 -44.18 3.90 60.05
N GLN A 181 -43.89 2.63 60.33
CA GLN A 181 -43.95 1.39 59.55
C GLN A 181 -45.05 1.33 58.46
N THR A 182 -44.73 0.95 57.20
CA THR A 182 -44.79 -0.41 56.57
C THR A 182 -45.96 -0.52 55.56
N PRO A 183 -46.11 -1.59 54.71
CA PRO A 183 -45.13 -2.55 54.16
C PRO A 183 -45.31 -2.89 52.64
N ASN A 184 -44.29 -3.57 52.10
CA ASN A 184 -44.30 -4.74 51.18
C ASN A 184 -44.99 -4.72 49.80
N THR A 185 -44.16 -4.93 48.77
CA THR A 185 -44.35 -5.75 47.55
C THR A 185 -44.55 -7.25 47.87
N PRO A 186 -44.78 -8.20 46.92
CA PRO A 186 -45.39 -8.17 45.57
C PRO A 186 -46.44 -9.32 45.38
N SER A 187 -46.82 -9.56 44.11
CA SER A 187 -47.60 -10.70 43.52
C SER A 187 -49.09 -10.45 43.27
#